data_AF-A0A0F5J353-F1
#
_entry.id   AF-A0A0F5J353-F1
#
_cell.length_a   1.000
_cell.length_b   1.000
_cell.length_c   1.000
_cell.angle_alpha   90.00
_cell.angle_beta   90.00
_cell.angle_gamma   90.00
#
_symmetry.space_group_name_H-M   'P 1'
#
loop_
_entity.id
_entity.type
_entity.pdbx_description
1 polymer ?
#
loop_
_entity_poly.entity_id
_entity_poly.type
_entity_poly.pdbx_seq_one_letter_code
_entity_poly.pdbx_strand_id
1 'polypeptide(L)' 'MATKLPRIKEKAKTEALVLDHKEERYPVQQVATKGEITKKEVKEAVREINPDEDSLGCRG' A
#
# COMPACT_ATOMS: atom_id res chain seq x y z
N MET A 1 6.11 -12.25 57.49
CA MET A 1 5.84 -10.99 56.77
C MET A 1 6.28 -11.18 55.33
N ALA A 2 5.38 -11.51 54.40
CA ALA A 2 5.72 -11.71 52.99
C ALA A 2 5.48 -10.41 52.21
N THR A 3 6.54 -9.78 51.74
CA THR A 3 6.50 -8.55 50.94
C THR A 3 6.08 -8.89 49.51
N LYS A 4 4.92 -8.40 49.06
CA LYS A 4 4.49 -8.49 47.64
C LYS A 4 5.38 -7.58 46.78
N LEU A 5 6.16 -8.19 45.89
CA LEU A 5 6.91 -7.48 44.85
C LEU A 5 5.95 -6.96 43.76
N PRO A 6 6.19 -5.76 43.19
CA PRO A 6 5.23 -5.10 42.31
C PRO A 6 5.16 -5.78 40.94
N ARG A 7 3.93 -5.93 40.42
CA ARG A 7 3.54 -6.53 39.12
C ARG A 7 4.00 -5.71 37.89
N ILE A 8 5.21 -5.14 37.93
CA ILE A 8 5.75 -4.32 36.83
C ILE A 8 6.21 -5.22 35.68
N LYS A 9 6.68 -6.44 35.98
CA LYS A 9 7.13 -7.40 34.97
C LYS A 9 6.00 -7.94 34.09
N GLU A 10 4.76 -7.96 34.57
CA GLU A 10 3.62 -8.45 33.77
C GLU A 10 3.18 -7.42 32.73
N LYS A 11 3.11 -6.13 33.09
CA LYS A 11 2.70 -5.06 32.17
C LYS A 11 3.67 -4.87 31.01
N ALA A 12 4.98 -4.90 31.29
CA ALA A 12 6.01 -4.81 30.27
C ALA A 12 6.02 -6.04 29.33
N LYS A 13 5.68 -7.22 29.84
CA LYS A 13 5.51 -8.42 29.00
C LYS A 13 4.26 -8.31 28.14
N THR A 14 3.14 -7.83 28.66
CA THR A 14 1.91 -7.68 27.87
C THR A 14 2.04 -6.63 26.78
N GLU A 15 2.71 -5.50 27.01
CA GLU A 15 2.92 -4.48 25.96
C GLU A 15 3.90 -4.96 24.86
N ALA A 16 4.95 -5.71 25.24
CA ALA A 16 5.83 -6.36 24.28
C ALA A 16 5.13 -7.49 23.49
N LEU A 17 4.18 -8.21 24.10
CA LEU A 17 3.38 -9.25 23.44
C LEU A 17 2.30 -8.67 22.51
N VAL A 18 1.80 -7.45 22.77
CA VAL A 18 0.87 -6.73 21.87
C VAL A 18 1.59 -6.19 20.63
N LEU A 19 2.90 -5.96 20.70
CA LEU A 19 3.74 -5.60 19.55
C LEU A 19 4.23 -6.81 18.73
N ASP A 20 4.06 -8.03 19.26
CA ASP A 20 4.38 -9.29 18.58
C ASP A 20 3.14 -9.89 17.89
N HIS A 21 2.15 -9.04 17.57
CA HIS A 21 1.38 -9.27 16.36
C HIS A 21 2.35 -9.19 15.20
N LYS A 22 2.88 -10.35 14.85
CA LYS A 22 3.21 -10.75 13.48
C LYS A 22 1.93 -10.57 12.65
N GLU A 23 1.50 -9.33 12.47
CA GLU A 23 0.70 -8.96 11.32
C GLU A 23 1.51 -9.50 10.14
N GLU A 24 0.93 -10.42 9.39
CA GLU A 24 1.52 -10.92 8.16
C GLU A 24 1.74 -9.69 7.26
N ARG A 25 2.92 -9.08 7.35
CA ARG A 25 3.28 -7.90 6.58
C ARG A 25 3.73 -8.39 5.23
N TYR A 26 2.82 -8.30 4.28
CA TYR A 26 3.14 -8.55 2.89
C TYR A 26 4.01 -7.42 2.34
N PRO A 27 4.97 -7.75 1.46
CA PRO A 27 5.75 -6.73 0.79
C PRO A 27 4.80 -5.79 0.05
N VAL A 28 4.99 -4.49 0.25
CA VAL A 28 4.25 -3.46 -0.46
C VAL A 28 4.99 -3.06 -1.73
N GLN A 29 4.26 -2.88 -2.82
CA GLN A 29 4.85 -2.31 -4.04
C GLN A 29 5.01 -0.80 -3.87
N GLN A 30 6.22 -0.32 -4.06
CA GLN A 30 6.47 1.12 -4.09
C GLN A 30 5.85 1.71 -5.35
N VAL A 31 5.00 2.73 -5.16
CA VAL A 31 4.41 3.51 -6.25
C VAL A 31 4.96 4.93 -6.19
N ALA A 32 5.33 5.49 -7.33
CA ALA A 32 5.67 6.90 -7.43
C ALA A 32 4.38 7.69 -7.66
N THR A 33 4.09 8.65 -6.79
CA THR A 33 3.10 9.69 -7.12
C THR A 33 3.79 10.70 -8.04
N LYS A 34 3.73 10.44 -9.35
CA LYS A 34 4.14 11.43 -10.35
C LYS A 34 3.29 12.69 -10.20
N GLY A 35 3.88 13.84 -10.54
CA GLY A 35 3.19 15.14 -10.58
C GLY A 35 2.11 15.21 -11.66
N GLU A 36 1.80 16.41 -12.14
CA GLU A 36 0.79 16.59 -13.18
C GLU A 36 1.09 15.75 -14.43
N ILE A 37 0.04 15.10 -14.94
CA ILE A 37 0.12 14.22 -16.11
C ILE A 37 0.14 15.08 -17.38
N THR A 38 1.04 14.76 -18.30
CA THR A 38 1.13 15.48 -19.58
C THR A 38 0.15 14.93 -20.61
N LYS A 39 -0.32 15.77 -21.54
CA LYS A 39 -1.18 15.33 -22.67
C LYS A 39 -0.52 14.24 -23.53
N LYS A 40 0.81 14.20 -23.58
CA LYS A 40 1.57 13.18 -24.32
C LYS A 40 1.43 11.80 -23.68
N GLU A 41 1.59 11.72 -22.36
CA GLU A 41 1.40 10.48 -21.59
C GLU A 41 -0.04 9.98 -21.73
N VAL A 42 -1.03 10.88 -21.71
CA VAL A 42 -2.43 10.52 -21.96
C VAL A 42 -2.63 9.95 -23.36
N LYS A 43 -2.10 10.61 -24.40
CA LYS A 43 -2.24 10.12 -25.78
C LYS A 43 -1.57 8.76 -25.95
N GLU A 44 -0.40 8.56 -25.36
CA GLU A 44 0.34 7.30 -25.41
C GLU A 44 -0.42 6.16 -24.72
N ALA A 45 -0.93 6.40 -23.51
CA ALA A 45 -1.74 5.42 -22.78
C ALA A 45 -3.03 5.06 -23.54
N VAL A 46 -3.68 6.06 -24.17
CA VAL A 46 -4.86 5.81 -25.01
C VAL A 46 -4.51 4.96 -26.24
N ARG A 47 -3.35 5.19 -26.87
CA ARG A 47 -2.86 4.40 -28.00
C ARG A 47 -2.49 2.97 -27.60
N GLU A 48 -1.95 2.76 -26.40
CA GLU A 48 -1.66 1.42 -25.89
C GLU A 48 -2.95 0.60 -25.71
N ILE A 49 -4.01 1.24 -25.22
CA ILE A 49 -5.33 0.61 -25.04
C ILE A 49 -6.03 0.42 -26.40
N ASN A 50 -5.92 1.39 -27.29
CA ASN A 50 -6.57 1.40 -28.59
C ASN A 50 -5.60 1.89 -29.68
N PRO A 51 -4.87 0.97 -30.34
CA PRO A 51 -3.83 1.32 -31.29
C PRO A 51 -4.38 1.92 -32.58
N ASP A 52 -5.64 1.66 -32.92
CA ASP A 52 -6.31 2.25 -34.08
C ASP A 52 -6.80 3.66 -33.74
N GLU A 53 -6.08 4.66 -34.25
CA GLU A 53 -6.44 6.08 -34.11
C GLU A 53 -7.81 6.39 -34.77
N ASP A 54 -8.22 5.60 -35.77
CA ASP A 54 -9.49 5.74 -36.51
C ASP A 54 -10.62 4.80 -36.02
N SER A 55 -10.40 4.06 -34.93
CA SER A 55 -11.35 3.09 -34.37
C SER A 55 -12.74 3.66 -34.01
N LEU A 56 -12.84 4.98 -33.84
CA LEU A 56 -14.10 5.67 -33.56
C LEU A 56 -15.03 5.79 -34.80
N GLY A 57 -14.56 5.43 -35.99
CA GLY A 57 -15.25 5.67 -37.27
C GLY A 57 -15.78 4.44 -38.02
N CYS A 58 -15.49 3.21 -37.59
CA CYS A 58 -15.90 2.01 -38.35
C CYS A 58 -17.26 1.43 -37.94
N ARG A 59 -18.06 2.14 -37.14
CA ARG A 59 -19.45 1.76 -36.85
C ARG A 59 -20.40 2.31 -37.93
N GLY A 60 -20.39 1.67 -39.10
CA GLY A 60 -21.39 1.87 -40.16
C GLY A 60 -20.92 2.68 -41.34
#